data_AF-A0AAV2YYI6-F1
#
_entry.id   AF-A0AAV2YYI6-F1
#
_cell.length_a   1.000
_cell.length_b   1.000
_cell.length_c   1.000
_cell.angle_alpha   90.00
_cell.angle_beta   90.00
_cell.angle_gamma   90.00
#
_symmetry.space_group_name_H-M   'P 1'
#
loop_
_entity.id
_entity.type
_entity.pdbx_description
1 polymer ?
#
loop_
_entity_poly.entity_id
_entity_poly.type
_entity_poly.pdbx_seq_one_letter_code
_entity_poly.pdbx_strand_id
1 'polypeptide(L)'
;MWFALKVEDIVVVKSNAQPTSLPEGADTVYMKLRGSKTNQAGPPTVGMLKRSGHPMLCPVAGSLLLNQARGSTAASLPAAVFAADDDAYSCITTTKPPQVSRRQPWS
;
A
#
# COMPACT_ATOMS: atom_id res chain seq x y z
N MET A 1 7.09 -12.54 2.84
CA MET A 1 7.19 -12.26 1.39
C MET A 1 6.60 -10.89 1.13
N TRP A 2 7.32 -9.99 0.46
CA TRP A 2 6.85 -8.62 0.17
C TRP A 2 6.51 -8.47 -1.32
N PHE A 3 5.50 -7.64 -1.58
CA PHE A 3 5.08 -7.21 -2.92
C PHE A 3 5.16 -5.69 -2.98
N ALA A 4 5.70 -5.14 -4.08
CA ALA A 4 5.63 -3.72 -4.35
C ALA A 4 4.30 -3.42 -5.04
N LEU A 5 3.32 -2.92 -4.28
CA LEU A 5 2.03 -2.51 -4.83
C LEU A 5 2.21 -1.23 -5.65
N LYS A 6 1.87 -1.30 -6.94
CA LYS A 6 1.71 -0.12 -7.78
C LYS A 6 0.27 0.37 -7.72
N VAL A 7 0.07 1.57 -8.24
CA VAL A 7 -1.25 2.19 -8.32
C VAL A 7 -2.20 1.36 -9.19
N GLU A 8 -1.73 0.94 -10.35
CA GLU A 8 -2.49 0.11 -11.31
C GLU A 8 -2.90 -1.25 -10.74
N ASP A 9 -2.30 -1.65 -9.62
CA ASP A 9 -2.62 -2.87 -8.92
C ASP A 9 -3.79 -2.70 -7.95
N ILE A 10 -4.17 -1.47 -7.60
CA ILE A 10 -5.21 -1.15 -6.61
C ILE A 10 -6.44 -0.59 -7.32
N VAL A 11 -7.60 -1.21 -7.09
CA VAL A 11 -8.89 -0.70 -7.59
C VAL A 11 -9.89 -0.72 -6.45
N VAL A 12 -10.48 0.44 -6.17
CA VAL A 12 -11.63 0.55 -5.27
C VAL A 12 -12.89 0.46 -6.10
N VAL A 13 -13.85 -0.35 -5.66
CA VAL A 13 -15.12 -0.56 -6.33
C VAL A 13 -16.29 -0.35 -5.39
N LYS A 14 -17.44 -0.09 -6.01
CA LYS A 14 -18.76 -0.14 -5.37
C LYS A 14 -19.25 -1.57 -5.19
N SER A 15 -20.34 -1.75 -4.47
CA SER A 15 -20.99 -3.06 -4.26
C SER A 15 -21.43 -3.75 -5.56
N ASN A 16 -21.66 -2.98 -6.63
CA ASN A 16 -21.96 -3.48 -7.97
C ASN A 16 -20.70 -3.73 -8.83
N ALA A 17 -19.52 -3.79 -8.20
CA ALA A 17 -18.21 -3.98 -8.83
C ALA A 17 -17.76 -2.85 -9.79
N GLN A 18 -18.47 -1.73 -9.86
CA GLN A 18 -18.00 -0.57 -10.63
C GLN A 18 -16.85 0.15 -9.92
N PRO A 19 -15.75 0.48 -10.63
CA PRO A 19 -14.67 1.28 -10.09
C PRO A 19 -15.16 2.64 -9.57
N THR A 20 -14.60 3.11 -8.46
CA THR A 20 -14.92 4.41 -7.88
C THR A 20 -13.73 5.03 -7.18
N SER A 21 -13.60 6.34 -7.31
CA SER A 21 -12.72 7.19 -6.49
C SER A 21 -13.49 7.96 -5.42
N LEU A 22 -14.82 7.83 -5.39
CA LEU A 22 -15.69 8.48 -4.42
C LEU A 22 -15.81 7.61 -3.16
N PRO A 23 -15.68 8.19 -1.95
CA PRO A 23 -15.93 7.49 -0.69
C PRO A 23 -17.37 6.98 -0.54
N GLU A 24 -18.30 7.72 -1.15
CA GLU A 24 -19.70 7.35 -1.18
C GLU A 24 -19.91 6.12 -2.09
N GLY A 25 -20.45 5.06 -1.49
CA GLY A 25 -20.68 3.79 -2.19
C GLY A 25 -19.43 2.93 -2.39
N ALA A 26 -18.24 3.36 -1.98
CA ALA A 26 -17.06 2.50 -1.99
C ALA A 26 -17.23 1.35 -0.98
N ASP A 27 -17.04 0.12 -1.45
CA ASP A 27 -17.37 -1.10 -0.71
C ASP A 27 -16.20 -2.07 -0.61
N THR A 28 -15.44 -2.24 -1.70
CA THR A 28 -14.41 -3.27 -1.79
C THR A 28 -13.17 -2.70 -2.47
N VAL A 29 -11.99 -3.09 -1.98
CA VAL A 29 -10.72 -2.86 -2.69
C VAL A 29 -10.15 -4.18 -3.21
N TYR A 30 -9.74 -4.18 -4.47
CA TYR A 30 -8.97 -5.24 -5.11
C TYR A 30 -7.51 -4.84 -5.22
N MET A 31 -6.61 -5.81 -4.98
CA MET A 31 -5.17 -5.65 -5.06
C MET A 31 -4.57 -6.75 -5.92
N LYS A 32 -3.80 -6.39 -6.95
CA LYS A 32 -2.99 -7.32 -7.76
C LYS A 32 -1.56 -7.39 -7.22
N LEU A 33 -1.26 -8.46 -6.52
CA LEU A 33 0.07 -8.70 -5.95
C LEU A 33 0.98 -9.34 -7.01
N ARG A 34 1.99 -8.59 -7.45
CA ARG A 34 2.92 -8.98 -8.53
C ARG A 34 4.37 -8.94 -8.07
N GLY A 35 5.20 -9.80 -8.67
CA GLY A 35 6.65 -9.64 -8.63
C GLY A 35 7.28 -9.78 -7.24
N SER A 36 6.73 -10.60 -6.34
CA SER A 36 7.45 -10.88 -5.09
C SER A 36 8.76 -11.59 -5.37
N LYS A 37 9.69 -11.56 -4.40
CA LYS A 37 11.01 -12.22 -4.53
C LYS A 37 10.91 -13.70 -4.93
N THR A 38 9.86 -14.43 -4.52
CA THR A 38 9.68 -15.84 -4.90
C THR A 38 8.70 -16.05 -6.06
N ASN A 39 8.09 -14.98 -6.59
CA ASN A 39 7.13 -15.01 -7.68
C ASN A 39 7.42 -13.89 -8.70
N GLN A 40 8.70 -13.68 -9.02
CA GLN A 40 9.14 -12.54 -9.83
C GLN A 40 8.54 -12.55 -11.24
N ALA A 41 8.31 -13.73 -11.81
CA ALA A 41 7.75 -13.93 -13.15
C ALA A 41 6.48 -14.80 -13.16
N GLY A 42 5.96 -15.17 -12.00
CA GLY A 42 4.74 -15.98 -11.95
C GLY A 42 3.47 -15.12 -11.92
N PRO A 43 2.31 -15.77 -11.95
CA PRO A 43 1.04 -15.09 -12.12
C PRO A 43 0.74 -14.15 -10.94
N PRO A 44 0.07 -13.00 -11.18
CA PRO A 44 -0.39 -12.12 -10.11
C PRO A 44 -1.35 -12.84 -9.19
N THR A 45 -1.21 -12.62 -7.88
CA THR A 45 -2.22 -13.04 -6.90
C THR A 45 -3.19 -11.89 -6.66
N VAL A 46 -4.50 -12.15 -6.75
CA VAL A 46 -5.53 -11.13 -6.50
C VAL A 46 -6.03 -11.25 -5.05
N GLY A 47 -5.92 -10.18 -4.29
CA GLY A 47 -6.50 -10.04 -2.96
C GLY A 47 -7.70 -9.09 -2.97
N MET A 48 -8.66 -9.34 -2.09
CA MET A 48 -9.87 -8.52 -1.94
C MET A 48 -10.08 -8.19 -0.47
N LEU A 49 -10.30 -6.90 -0.14
CA LEU A 49 -10.67 -6.47 1.20
C LEU A 49 -11.97 -5.68 1.13
N LYS A 50 -12.95 -6.10 1.92
CA LYS A 50 -14.22 -5.39 2.09
C LYS A 50 -14.11 -4.26 3.11
N ARG A 51 -15.01 -3.29 2.98
CA ARG A 51 -15.22 -2.22 3.96
C ARG A 51 -15.54 -2.84 5.32
N SER A 52 -14.67 -2.57 6.31
CA SER A 52 -14.76 -3.13 7.67
C SER A 52 -15.81 -2.47 8.57
N GLY A 53 -16.49 -1.41 8.11
CA GLY A 53 -17.39 -0.59 8.94
C GLY A 53 -16.68 0.37 9.91
N HIS A 54 -15.37 0.23 10.13
CA HIS A 54 -14.57 1.11 10.99
C HIS A 54 -13.93 2.26 10.21
N PRO A 55 -14.27 3.54 10.44
CA PRO A 55 -13.84 4.66 9.59
C PRO A 55 -12.32 4.81 9.44
N MET A 56 -11.55 4.61 10.51
CA MET A 56 -10.08 4.78 10.50
C MET A 56 -9.29 3.54 10.08
N LEU A 57 -9.85 2.33 10.30
CA LEU A 57 -9.19 1.06 9.97
C LEU A 57 -9.78 0.42 8.71
N CYS A 58 -10.52 1.19 7.92
CA CYS A 58 -11.15 0.69 6.72
C CYS A 58 -10.12 0.61 5.58
N PRO A 59 -9.81 -0.59 5.06
CA PRO A 59 -8.90 -0.73 3.94
C PRO A 59 -9.38 0.05 2.70
N VAL A 60 -10.70 0.15 2.51
CA VAL A 60 -11.30 0.95 1.44
C VAL A 60 -11.04 2.45 1.64
N ALA A 61 -11.20 2.97 2.87
CA ALA A 61 -10.91 4.37 3.16
C ALA A 61 -9.43 4.70 2.96
N GLY A 62 -8.53 3.84 3.46
CA GLY A 62 -7.09 3.99 3.25
C GLY A 62 -6.71 4.00 1.77
N SER A 63 -7.33 3.15 0.97
CA SER A 63 -7.09 3.08 -0.49
C SER A 63 -7.54 4.35 -1.22
N LEU A 64 -8.68 4.92 -0.81
CA LEU A 64 -9.20 6.17 -1.38
C LEU A 64 -8.31 7.35 -1.03
N LEU A 65 -7.87 7.46 0.23
CA LEU A 65 -6.94 8.49 0.66
C LEU A 65 -5.61 8.40 -0.10
N LEU A 66 -5.10 7.18 -0.29
CA LEU A 66 -3.89 6.94 -1.08
C LEU A 66 -4.05 7.40 -2.53
N ASN A 67 -5.22 7.16 -3.12
CA ASN A 67 -5.50 7.58 -4.48
C ASN A 67 -5.65 9.11 -4.60
N GLN A 68 -6.24 9.76 -3.60
CA GLN A 68 -6.43 11.21 -3.55
C GLN A 68 -5.11 11.96 -3.31
N ALA A 69 -4.32 11.52 -2.33
CA ALA A 69 -3.03 12.14 -1.98
C ALA A 69 -2.03 12.12 -3.16
N ARG A 70 -2.21 11.20 -4.09
CA ARG A 70 -1.35 11.02 -5.25
C ARG A 70 -1.63 11.97 -6.43
N GLY A 71 -2.84 12.53 -6.54
CA GLY A 71 -3.22 13.36 -7.69
C GLY A 71 -2.95 12.67 -9.05
N SER A 72 -2.24 13.36 -9.95
CA SER A 72 -1.96 12.91 -11.33
C SER A 72 -0.64 12.12 -11.50
N THR A 73 -0.06 11.58 -10.43
CA THR A 73 1.20 10.83 -10.50
C THR A 73 1.08 9.54 -11.34
N ALA A 74 2.16 9.20 -12.05
CA ALA A 74 2.22 8.07 -12.96
C ALA A 74 1.85 6.74 -12.29
N ALA A 75 1.01 5.94 -12.96
CA ALA A 75 0.46 4.68 -12.43
C ALA A 75 1.53 3.59 -12.14
N SER A 76 2.74 3.75 -12.68
CA SER A 76 3.87 2.84 -12.48
C SER A 76 4.61 3.04 -11.15
N LEU A 77 4.34 4.12 -10.41
CA LEU A 77 4.99 4.41 -9.13
C LEU A 77 4.43 3.53 -8.01
N PRO A 78 5.23 3.28 -6.94
CA PRO A 78 4.73 2.62 -5.75
C PRO A 78 3.54 3.38 -5.19
N ALA A 79 2.51 2.65 -4.76
CA ALA A 79 1.27 3.26 -4.29
C ALA A 79 1.50 4.14 -3.06
N ALA A 80 2.48 3.80 -2.22
CA ALA A 80 2.95 4.60 -1.10
C ALA A 80 4.49 4.65 -1.11
N VAL A 81 5.06 5.85 -1.00
CA VAL A 81 6.48 6.10 -0.77
C VAL A 81 6.61 7.02 0.44
N PHE A 82 7.63 6.81 1.28
CA PHE A 82 7.93 7.74 2.37
C PHE A 82 9.04 8.68 1.92
N ALA A 83 8.91 9.98 2.20
CA ALA A 83 9.97 10.94 1.97
C ALA A 83 11.01 10.78 3.08
N ALA A 84 12.25 10.45 2.71
CA ALA A 84 13.37 10.54 3.64
C ALA A 84 13.71 12.01 3.91
N ASP A 85 14.40 12.27 5.01
CA ASP A 85 14.79 13.64 5.43
C ASP A 85 15.63 14.40 4.37
N ASP A 86 16.27 13.67 3.44
CA ASP A 86 17.08 14.24 2.34
C ASP A 86 16.28 14.47 1.03
N ASP A 87 14.95 14.62 1.11
CA ASP A 87 14.07 14.82 -0.06
C ASP A 87 14.06 13.62 -1.06
N ALA A 88 14.63 12.49 -0.64
CA ALA A 88 14.66 11.24 -1.40
C ALA A 88 13.45 10.37 -1.04
N TYR A 89 12.67 9.94 -2.03
CA TYR A 89 11.58 8.98 -1.82
C TYR A 89 12.16 7.57 -1.60
N SER A 90 11.98 7.00 -0.41
CA SER A 90 12.46 5.67 -0.06
C SER A 90 11.31 4.68 0.09
N CYS A 91 11.52 3.46 -0.42
CA CYS A 91 10.61 2.34 -0.20
C CYS A 91 10.99 1.66 1.12
N ILE A 92 10.03 1.45 2.02
CA ILE A 92 10.27 0.68 3.25
C ILE A 92 10.67 -0.74 2.84
N THR A 93 11.97 -1.00 2.91
CA THR A 93 12.53 -2.34 2.83
C THR A 93 12.82 -2.75 4.26
N THR A 94 12.51 -3.98 4.65
CA THR A 94 12.97 -4.51 5.95
C THR A 94 14.49 -4.73 5.90
N THR A 95 15.26 -3.66 5.92
CA THR A 95 16.62 -3.73 6.41
C THR A 95 16.54 -3.89 7.94
N LYS A 96 17.41 -4.75 8.46
CA LYS A 96 17.47 -5.16 9.88
C LYS A 96 17.16 -3.98 10.82
N PRO A 97 16.39 -4.19 11.92
CA PRO A 97 16.22 -3.14 12.91
C PRO A 97 17.61 -2.62 13.33
N PRO A 98 17.78 -1.29 13.51
CA PRO A 98 19.04 -0.76 14.00
C PRO A 98 19.39 -1.52 15.28
N GLN A 99 20.60 -2.07 15.33
CA GLN A 99 21.13 -2.63 16.57
C GLN A 99 21.05 -1.52 17.60
N VAL A 100 20.14 -1.65 18.56
CA VAL A 100 20.16 -0.84 19.78
C VAL A 100 21.51 -1.11 20.40
N SER A 101 22.41 -0.14 20.29
CA SER A 101 23.60 -0.03 21.11
C SER A 101 23.11 0.00 22.56
N ARG A 102 23.19 -1.14 23.25
CA ARG A 102 23.03 -1.18 24.70
C ARG A 102 24.12 -0.27 25.26
N ARG A 103 23.75 0.90 25.77
CA ARG A 103 24.62 1.63 26.69
C ARG A 103 24.91 0.69 27.86
N GLN A 104 26.19 0.38 28.10
CA GLN A 104 26.57 -0.29 29.33
C GLN A 104 26.18 0.59 30.52
N PRO A 105 25.60 0.03 31.59
CA PRO A 105 25.46 0.75 32.83
C PRO A 105 26.83 0.84 33.52
N TRP A 106 27.11 2.03 34.03
CA TRP A 106 28.23 2.35 34.90
C TRP A 106 28.24 1.43 36.13
N SER A 107 29.38 0.83 36.42
CA SER A 107 29.81 0.38 37.76
C SER A 107 31.32 0.51 37.84
#